data_AF-A0A7Y1Y7U6-F1
#
_entry.id   AF-A0A7Y1Y7U6-F1
#
_cell.length_a   1.000
_cell.length_b   1.000
_cell.length_c   1.000
_cell.angle_alpha   90.00
_cell.angle_beta   90.00
_cell.angle_gamma   90.00
#
_symmetry.space_group_name_H-M   'P 1'
#
loop_
_entity.id
_entity.type
_entity.pdbx_description
1 polymer ?
#
loop_
_entity_poly.entity_id
_entity_poly.type
_entity_poly.pdbx_seq_one_letter_code
_entity_poly.pdbx_strand_id
1 'polypeptide(L)'
;MVTELRIRFETVVGQAVQVLVGGVVLDLAWLGDGWWGVDVELDLGDEYRYRVVAEDGVVNEEPMPPRVIGRLAPLILDRWRWSSGRPFGSALFTKALALRHVERGDVGEGSATFVLTEPAVPAGSVPAIVGSTTALGEWDATSAIRMVSTGYPGWAVSLDLEPDELEYKYVLVDAEGTLLQWEGGDNRVLPAGTTRIVNDDRMAVPAFRAAGVAVPVFSIRTDQAIGCGQFTDLKPFADWTKSVGMALVQLLPVNDTVLDHDWDDSYPYNPISVHALHPLYVDMEAIPDHGIHEQIMSARDVYAGAAEIDYPAVMATKWNLLRAAYSNLGDGLDGDADFEEFVDDHWTWLGPYSAWSLLRDR
;
A
#
# COMPACT_ATOMS: atom_id res chain seq x y z
N MET A 1 -20.41 0.19 -28.28
CA MET A 1 -19.50 0.21 -29.47
C MET A 1 -18.87 -1.16 -29.61
N VAL A 2 -18.84 -1.75 -30.81
CA VAL A 2 -18.09 -2.99 -31.05
C VAL A 2 -16.59 -2.68 -30.93
N THR A 3 -15.95 -3.34 -29.98
CA THR A 3 -14.56 -3.17 -29.59
C THR A 3 -13.86 -4.50 -29.71
N GLU A 4 -12.73 -4.52 -30.41
CA GLU A 4 -11.82 -5.66 -30.36
C GLU A 4 -11.03 -5.57 -29.05
N LEU A 5 -11.26 -6.53 -28.17
CA LEU A 5 -10.57 -6.64 -26.90
C LEU A 5 -9.54 -7.75 -27.01
N ARG A 6 -8.26 -7.40 -26.91
CA ARG A 6 -7.15 -8.35 -26.93
C ARG A 6 -6.40 -8.32 -25.62
N ILE A 7 -5.99 -9.48 -25.13
CA ILE A 7 -5.12 -9.61 -23.97
C ILE A 7 -3.90 -10.44 -24.29
N ARG A 8 -2.73 -9.97 -23.87
CA ARG A 8 -1.52 -10.78 -23.85
C ARG A 8 -1.45 -11.54 -22.52
N PHE A 9 -1.61 -12.85 -22.58
CA PHE A 9 -1.57 -13.76 -21.43
C PHE A 9 -1.01 -15.12 -21.84
N GLU A 10 -0.01 -15.61 -21.10
CA GLU A 10 0.57 -16.94 -21.33
C GLU A 10 -0.24 -18.02 -20.60
N THR A 11 -0.79 -18.96 -21.36
CA THR A 11 -1.48 -20.14 -20.83
C THR A 11 -0.61 -21.39 -20.94
N VAL A 12 -0.92 -22.42 -20.16
CA VAL A 12 -0.41 -23.78 -20.42
C VAL A 12 -1.40 -24.59 -21.26
N VAL A 13 -0.95 -25.71 -21.82
CA VAL A 13 -1.80 -26.59 -22.63
C VAL A 13 -3.06 -26.98 -21.87
N GLY A 14 -4.22 -26.87 -22.53
CA GLY A 14 -5.54 -27.19 -21.95
C GLY A 14 -6.22 -26.02 -21.24
N GLN A 15 -5.57 -24.85 -21.15
CA GLN A 15 -6.17 -23.64 -20.62
C GLN A 15 -6.66 -22.70 -21.72
N ALA A 16 -7.72 -21.95 -21.41
CA ALA A 16 -8.25 -20.87 -22.22
C ALA A 16 -8.49 -19.62 -21.36
N VAL A 17 -8.56 -18.47 -22.01
CA VAL A 17 -8.85 -17.18 -21.37
C VAL A 17 -10.29 -16.78 -21.65
N GLN A 18 -10.98 -16.29 -20.62
CA GLN A 18 -12.32 -15.73 -20.71
C GLN A 18 -12.32 -14.29 -20.20
N VAL A 19 -13.18 -13.46 -20.75
CA VAL A 19 -13.50 -12.13 -20.22
C VAL A 19 -14.90 -12.14 -19.63
N LEU A 20 -15.05 -11.54 -18.45
CA LEU A 20 -16.31 -11.27 -17.80
C LEU A 20 -16.61 -9.80 -18.01
N VAL A 21 -17.73 -9.47 -18.65
CA VAL A 21 -18.11 -8.10 -18.99
C VAL A 21 -19.62 -7.97 -18.91
N GLY A 22 -20.12 -6.97 -18.16
CA GLY A 22 -21.57 -6.76 -18.00
C GLY A 22 -22.34 -7.98 -17.47
N GLY A 23 -21.67 -8.85 -16.69
CA GLY A 23 -22.25 -10.11 -16.17
C GLY A 23 -22.27 -11.27 -17.17
N VAL A 24 -21.78 -11.06 -18.40
CA VAL A 24 -21.62 -12.09 -19.44
C VAL A 24 -20.19 -12.62 -19.43
N VAL A 25 -20.04 -13.92 -19.70
CA VAL A 25 -18.73 -14.56 -19.88
C VAL A 25 -18.53 -14.86 -21.36
N LEU A 26 -17.41 -14.43 -21.92
CA LEU A 26 -17.03 -14.67 -23.32
C LEU A 26 -15.70 -15.42 -23.38
N ASP A 27 -15.63 -16.44 -24.24
CA ASP A 27 -14.39 -17.14 -24.58
C ASP A 27 -13.56 -16.29 -25.53
N LEU A 28 -12.26 -16.16 -25.26
CA LEU A 28 -11.35 -15.49 -26.17
C LEU A 28 -10.75 -16.51 -27.15
N ALA A 29 -10.59 -16.07 -28.40
CA ALA A 29 -9.86 -16.82 -29.42
C ALA A 29 -8.35 -16.61 -29.26
N TRP A 30 -7.57 -17.67 -29.45
CA TRP A 30 -6.12 -17.57 -29.54
C TRP A 30 -5.71 -16.91 -30.86
N LEU A 31 -4.95 -15.83 -30.78
CA LEU A 31 -4.48 -15.04 -31.93
C LEU A 31 -3.01 -15.33 -32.30
N GLY A 32 -2.26 -16.02 -31.44
CA GLY A 32 -0.83 -16.27 -31.62
C GLY A 32 0.05 -15.41 -30.70
N ASP A 33 1.31 -15.83 -30.47
CA ASP A 33 2.34 -15.06 -29.76
C ASP A 33 1.96 -14.53 -28.36
N GLY A 34 1.09 -15.27 -27.67
CA GLY A 34 0.59 -14.92 -26.33
C GLY A 34 -0.67 -14.07 -26.34
N TRP A 35 -1.22 -13.73 -27.50
CA TRP A 35 -2.43 -12.93 -27.62
C TRP A 35 -3.70 -13.77 -27.71
N TRP A 36 -4.71 -13.29 -27.00
CA TRP A 36 -6.08 -13.77 -27.02
C TRP A 36 -6.99 -12.60 -27.36
N GLY A 37 -8.13 -12.81 -28.00
CA GLY A 37 -9.07 -11.72 -28.24
C GLY A 37 -10.51 -12.11 -28.58
N VAL A 38 -11.38 -11.12 -28.51
CA VAL A 38 -12.81 -11.23 -28.80
C VAL A 38 -13.37 -9.87 -29.22
N ASP A 39 -14.34 -9.86 -30.13
CA ASP A 39 -15.14 -8.67 -30.42
C ASP A 39 -16.30 -8.59 -29.44
N VAL A 40 -16.44 -7.47 -28.75
CA VAL A 40 -17.44 -7.25 -27.70
C VAL A 40 -18.08 -5.88 -27.84
N GLU A 41 -19.39 -5.80 -27.58
CA GLU A 41 -20.07 -4.52 -27.45
C GLU A 41 -19.86 -3.97 -26.04
N LEU A 42 -19.22 -2.80 -25.96
CA LEU A 42 -18.93 -2.10 -24.70
C LEU A 42 -19.63 -0.74 -24.65
N ASP A 43 -20.08 -0.39 -23.45
CA ASP A 43 -20.62 0.91 -23.07
C ASP A 43 -19.75 1.60 -22.01
N LEU A 44 -19.89 2.92 -21.90
CA LEU A 44 -19.21 3.68 -20.85
C LEU A 44 -19.71 3.24 -19.46
N GLY A 45 -18.78 2.98 -18.56
CA GLY A 45 -19.06 2.48 -17.22
C GLY A 45 -19.13 0.95 -17.11
N ASP A 46 -19.05 0.22 -18.23
CA ASP A 46 -18.95 -1.23 -18.18
C ASP A 46 -17.71 -1.66 -17.41
N GLU A 47 -17.89 -2.71 -16.60
CA GLU A 47 -16.82 -3.35 -15.88
C GLU A 47 -16.44 -4.66 -16.56
N TYR A 48 -15.13 -4.90 -16.70
CA TYR A 48 -14.64 -6.18 -17.18
C TYR A 48 -13.37 -6.67 -16.47
N ARG A 49 -13.18 -7.98 -16.48
CA ARG A 49 -12.02 -8.68 -15.92
C ARG A 49 -11.80 -10.02 -16.60
N TYR A 50 -10.60 -10.57 -16.45
CA TYR A 50 -10.25 -11.86 -17.05
C TYR A 50 -10.24 -13.00 -16.05
N ARG A 51 -10.45 -14.20 -16.58
CA ARG A 51 -10.17 -15.45 -15.88
C ARG A 51 -9.56 -16.48 -16.82
N VAL A 52 -8.86 -17.44 -16.22
CA VAL A 52 -8.31 -18.60 -16.90
C VAL A 52 -9.14 -19.81 -16.51
N VAL A 53 -9.53 -20.59 -17.51
CA VAL A 53 -10.31 -21.83 -17.34
C VAL A 53 -9.55 -23.01 -17.91
N ALA A 54 -9.84 -24.20 -17.38
CA ALA A 54 -9.45 -25.49 -17.90
C ALA A 54 -10.67 -26.44 -17.87
N GLU A 55 -10.48 -27.71 -18.24
CA GLU A 55 -11.55 -28.73 -18.27
C GLU A 55 -12.33 -28.83 -16.94
N ASP A 56 -11.63 -28.72 -15.81
CA ASP A 56 -12.21 -28.83 -14.45
C ASP A 56 -12.80 -27.52 -13.91
N GLY A 57 -12.81 -26.44 -14.70
CA GLY A 57 -13.39 -25.13 -14.35
C GLY A 57 -12.39 -23.99 -14.26
N VAL A 58 -12.69 -23.00 -13.39
CA VAL A 58 -11.87 -21.79 -13.25
C VAL A 58 -10.58 -22.12 -12.52
N VAL A 59 -9.45 -21.92 -13.20
CA VAL A 59 -8.11 -22.14 -12.65
C VAL A 59 -7.62 -20.89 -11.92
N ASN A 60 -7.98 -19.71 -12.43
CA ASN A 60 -7.55 -18.45 -11.87
C ASN A 60 -8.42 -17.29 -12.34
N GLU A 61 -8.45 -16.23 -11.54
CA GLU A 61 -9.10 -14.97 -11.89
C GLU A 61 -8.14 -13.82 -11.68
N GLU A 62 -8.34 -12.75 -12.43
CA GLU A 62 -7.60 -11.52 -12.23
C GLU A 62 -7.84 -10.98 -10.81
N PRO A 63 -6.79 -10.84 -9.98
CA PRO A 63 -6.96 -10.50 -8.56
C PRO A 63 -7.28 -9.02 -8.32
N MET A 64 -7.11 -8.17 -9.34
CA MET A 64 -7.35 -6.74 -9.24
C MET A 64 -8.84 -6.42 -9.37
N PRO A 65 -9.30 -5.23 -8.91
CA PRO A 65 -10.62 -4.72 -9.24
C PRO A 65 -10.86 -4.73 -10.76
N PRO A 66 -12.12 -4.86 -11.21
CA PRO A 66 -12.39 -4.87 -12.64
C PRO A 66 -12.00 -3.54 -13.26
N ARG A 67 -11.63 -3.56 -14.54
CA ARG A 67 -11.42 -2.33 -15.31
C ARG A 67 -12.78 -1.71 -15.60
N VAL A 68 -12.87 -0.39 -15.46
CA VAL A 68 -14.07 0.39 -15.82
C VAL A 68 -13.82 1.08 -17.15
N ILE A 69 -14.73 0.94 -18.10
CA ILE A 69 -14.64 1.60 -19.42
C ILE A 69 -14.93 3.10 -19.26
N GLY A 70 -13.86 3.89 -19.09
CA GLY A 70 -13.94 5.36 -19.06
C GLY A 70 -13.99 6.01 -20.44
N ARG A 71 -13.60 5.27 -21.49
CA ARG A 71 -13.55 5.73 -22.88
C ARG A 71 -13.75 4.55 -23.83
N LEU A 72 -14.53 4.76 -24.88
CA LEU A 72 -14.72 3.79 -25.94
C LEU A 72 -13.60 3.89 -26.99
N ALA A 73 -13.08 2.74 -27.41
CA ALA A 73 -12.10 2.62 -28.47
C ALA A 73 -12.39 1.35 -29.28
N PRO A 74 -12.18 1.34 -30.61
CA PRO A 74 -12.33 0.13 -31.42
C PRO A 74 -11.32 -0.96 -31.08
N LEU A 75 -10.20 -0.62 -30.42
CA LEU A 75 -9.18 -1.58 -29.99
C LEU A 75 -8.75 -1.30 -28.54
N ILE A 76 -8.86 -2.32 -27.69
CA ILE A 76 -8.31 -2.34 -26.33
C ILE A 76 -7.29 -3.47 -26.24
N LEU A 77 -6.07 -3.13 -25.84
CA LEU A 77 -4.96 -4.05 -25.67
C LEU A 77 -4.60 -4.16 -24.19
N ASP A 78 -4.81 -5.32 -23.62
CA ASP A 78 -4.53 -5.59 -22.22
C ASP A 78 -3.32 -6.49 -22.05
N ARG A 79 -2.70 -6.39 -20.89
CA ARG A 79 -1.68 -7.32 -20.45
C ARG A 79 -1.98 -7.77 -19.02
N TRP A 80 -1.96 -9.08 -18.82
CA TRP A 80 -2.07 -9.70 -17.51
C TRP A 80 -1.00 -10.79 -17.40
N ARG A 81 -0.31 -10.85 -16.26
CA ARG A 81 0.73 -11.86 -16.01
C ARG A 81 0.37 -12.76 -14.83
N TRP A 82 0.73 -14.03 -14.96
CA TRP A 82 0.78 -14.97 -13.86
C TRP A 82 1.93 -14.60 -12.88
N SER A 83 1.67 -14.74 -11.58
CA SER A 83 2.61 -14.63 -10.44
C SER A 83 2.67 -13.31 -9.63
N SER A 84 2.48 -13.52 -8.31
CA SER A 84 2.97 -12.80 -7.13
C SER A 84 2.88 -11.27 -7.06
N GLY A 85 1.80 -10.64 -7.53
CA GLY A 85 1.43 -9.28 -7.13
C GLY A 85 1.16 -9.10 -5.62
N ARG A 86 1.22 -10.18 -4.82
CA ARG A 86 0.88 -10.18 -3.39
C ARG A 86 1.62 -9.13 -2.54
N PRO A 87 2.95 -8.89 -2.65
CA PRO A 87 3.57 -7.88 -1.82
C PRO A 87 3.09 -6.48 -2.24
N PHE A 88 3.02 -6.20 -3.55
CA PHE A 88 2.61 -4.88 -4.07
C PHE A 88 1.12 -4.54 -3.82
N GLY A 89 0.27 -5.55 -3.62
CA GLY A 89 -1.11 -5.35 -3.14
C GLY A 89 -1.23 -5.18 -1.62
N SER A 90 -0.16 -5.37 -0.83
CA SER A 90 -0.21 -5.23 0.63
C SER A 90 -0.27 -3.77 1.06
N ALA A 91 -0.75 -3.52 2.29
CA ALA A 91 -0.82 -2.18 2.89
C ALA A 91 0.53 -1.43 2.88
N LEU A 92 1.65 -2.16 2.91
CA LEU A 92 2.99 -1.55 2.78
C LEU A 92 3.13 -0.78 1.46
N PHE A 93 2.64 -1.34 0.37
CA PHE A 93 2.75 -0.76 -0.96
C PHE A 93 1.55 0.13 -1.28
N THR A 94 0.33 -0.32 -0.97
CA THR A 94 -0.91 0.41 -1.27
C THR A 94 -1.22 1.56 -0.33
N LYS A 95 -0.63 1.61 0.87
CA LYS A 95 -0.76 2.76 1.79
C LYS A 95 0.54 3.54 1.89
N ALA A 96 1.65 2.90 2.29
CA ALA A 96 2.88 3.67 2.58
C ALA A 96 3.60 4.19 1.32
N LEU A 97 3.64 3.41 0.23
CA LEU A 97 4.21 3.89 -1.04
C LEU A 97 3.21 4.67 -1.89
N ALA A 98 1.91 4.36 -1.80
CA ALA A 98 0.87 5.16 -2.46
C ALA A 98 0.87 6.63 -2.01
N LEU A 99 1.23 6.91 -0.74
CA LEU A 99 1.43 8.28 -0.25
C LEU A 99 2.50 9.07 -1.02
N ARG A 100 3.34 8.42 -1.84
CA ARG A 100 4.34 9.08 -2.69
C ARG A 100 3.76 9.58 -4.02
N HIS A 101 2.59 9.09 -4.43
CA HIS A 101 2.00 9.28 -5.76
C HIS A 101 0.51 9.70 -5.67
N VAL A 102 0.21 10.64 -4.77
CA VAL A 102 -1.17 11.01 -4.41
C VAL A 102 -1.81 11.98 -5.41
N GLU A 103 -1.01 12.85 -6.03
CA GLU A 103 -1.54 13.86 -6.94
C GLU A 103 -1.91 13.21 -8.28
N ARG A 104 -3.22 13.23 -8.58
CA ARG A 104 -3.73 12.80 -9.87
C ARG A 104 -3.55 13.91 -10.89
N GLY A 105 -2.94 13.59 -12.03
CA GLY A 105 -2.86 14.50 -13.16
C GLY A 105 -4.03 14.30 -14.13
N ASP A 106 -4.20 15.27 -15.01
CA ASP A 106 -5.09 15.14 -16.17
C ASP A 106 -4.36 14.35 -17.26
N VAL A 107 -4.97 13.26 -17.71
CA VAL A 107 -4.42 12.38 -18.76
C VAL A 107 -4.56 13.03 -20.13
N GLY A 108 -5.52 13.96 -20.28
CA GLY A 108 -5.87 14.55 -21.56
C GLY A 108 -6.52 13.56 -22.53
N GLU A 109 -6.81 14.06 -23.72
CA GLU A 109 -7.37 13.29 -24.83
C GLU A 109 -6.28 12.99 -25.88
N GLY A 110 -6.53 12.00 -26.75
CA GLY A 110 -5.64 11.66 -27.85
C GLY A 110 -6.09 10.40 -28.59
N SER A 111 -5.54 10.10 -29.76
CA SER A 111 -5.89 8.88 -30.51
C SER A 111 -5.45 7.58 -29.82
N ALA A 112 -4.43 7.59 -28.95
CA ALA A 112 -4.02 6.44 -28.16
C ALA A 112 -3.87 6.80 -26.67
N THR A 113 -4.47 6.02 -25.78
CA THR A 113 -4.29 6.17 -24.33
C THR A 113 -3.52 4.97 -23.80
N PHE A 114 -2.35 5.23 -23.23
CA PHE A 114 -1.53 4.22 -22.55
C PHE A 114 -1.78 4.32 -21.05
N VAL A 115 -2.19 3.21 -20.45
CA VAL A 115 -2.37 3.04 -19.01
C VAL A 115 -1.35 2.01 -18.54
N LEU A 116 -0.55 2.39 -17.55
CA LEU A 116 0.48 1.53 -16.97
C LEU A 116 0.17 1.29 -15.48
N THR A 117 0.02 0.03 -15.11
CA THR A 117 -0.02 -0.40 -13.71
C THR A 117 1.39 -0.74 -13.25
N GLU A 118 2.07 0.19 -12.56
CA GLU A 118 3.43 0.02 -12.04
C GLU A 118 3.51 0.38 -10.55
N PRO A 119 3.39 -0.61 -9.64
CA PRO A 119 3.37 -0.38 -8.20
C PRO A 119 4.73 -0.01 -7.60
N ALA A 120 5.83 -0.21 -8.32
CA ALA A 120 7.19 -0.07 -7.81
C ALA A 120 7.94 1.15 -8.35
N VAL A 121 7.24 2.23 -8.75
CA VAL A 121 7.88 3.48 -9.18
C VAL A 121 8.65 4.13 -8.01
N PRO A 122 9.98 4.29 -8.13
CA PRO A 122 10.79 4.97 -7.12
C PRO A 122 10.36 6.42 -6.85
N ALA A 123 10.55 6.89 -5.63
CA ALA A 123 10.28 8.28 -5.28
C ALA A 123 11.16 9.22 -6.12
N GLY A 124 10.58 10.32 -6.62
CA GLY A 124 11.27 11.29 -7.47
C GLY A 124 11.45 10.85 -8.92
N SER A 125 10.93 9.68 -9.30
CA SER A 125 10.88 9.22 -10.69
C SER A 125 9.46 9.13 -11.20
N VAL A 126 9.31 9.22 -12.52
CA VAL A 126 8.03 9.15 -13.23
C VAL A 126 8.16 8.23 -14.45
N PRO A 127 7.21 7.31 -14.69
CA PRO A 127 7.14 6.58 -15.94
C PRO A 127 6.92 7.52 -17.12
N ALA A 128 7.61 7.26 -18.22
CA ALA A 128 7.48 7.99 -19.47
C ALA A 128 7.50 6.98 -20.64
N ILE A 129 7.03 7.42 -21.80
CA ILE A 129 6.98 6.61 -23.02
C ILE A 129 7.90 7.19 -24.10
N VAL A 130 8.59 6.32 -24.82
CA VAL A 130 9.43 6.63 -25.99
C VAL A 130 9.23 5.51 -27.02
N GLY A 131 9.47 5.78 -28.31
CA GLY A 131 9.17 4.80 -29.35
C GLY A 131 9.66 5.18 -30.74
N SER A 132 9.25 4.39 -31.72
CA SER A 132 9.81 4.40 -33.08
C SER A 132 9.34 5.54 -33.97
N THR A 133 8.34 6.32 -33.55
CA THR A 133 7.74 7.39 -34.36
C THR A 133 8.19 8.77 -33.89
N THR A 134 8.05 9.78 -34.73
CA THR A 134 8.33 11.18 -34.37
C THR A 134 7.49 11.65 -33.17
N ALA A 135 6.22 11.22 -33.08
CA ALA A 135 5.36 11.52 -31.93
C ALA A 135 5.83 10.85 -30.62
N LEU A 136 6.70 9.84 -30.70
CA LEU A 136 7.29 9.15 -29.56
C LEU A 136 8.82 9.38 -29.45
N GLY A 137 9.35 10.38 -30.16
CA GLY A 137 10.75 10.80 -30.04
C GLY A 137 11.77 9.91 -30.76
N GLU A 138 11.37 8.99 -31.63
CA GLU A 138 12.30 8.18 -32.46
C GLU A 138 13.43 7.50 -31.67
N TRP A 139 13.09 6.93 -30.52
CA TRP A 139 14.00 6.30 -29.55
C TRP A 139 14.98 7.24 -28.84
N ASP A 140 14.84 8.56 -29.00
CA ASP A 140 15.56 9.55 -28.19
C ASP A 140 14.90 9.69 -26.81
N ALA A 141 15.56 9.15 -25.79
CA ALA A 141 15.10 9.21 -24.41
C ALA A 141 14.98 10.64 -23.86
N THR A 142 15.67 11.63 -24.45
CA THR A 142 15.51 13.03 -24.05
C THR A 142 14.17 13.63 -24.49
N SER A 143 13.50 12.96 -25.43
CA SER A 143 12.15 13.28 -25.91
C SER A 143 11.08 12.38 -25.28
N ALA A 144 11.40 11.64 -24.21
CA ALA A 144 10.44 10.76 -23.54
C ALA A 144 9.26 11.56 -22.96
N ILE A 145 8.05 11.07 -23.20
CA ILE A 145 6.82 11.75 -22.80
C ILE A 145 6.37 11.23 -21.45
N ARG A 146 6.36 12.11 -20.45
CA ARG A 146 6.01 11.77 -19.06
C ARG A 146 4.54 11.38 -18.95
N MET A 147 4.29 10.28 -18.24
CA MET A 147 2.94 9.89 -17.82
C MET A 147 2.53 10.68 -16.58
N VAL A 148 1.23 10.80 -16.37
CA VAL A 148 0.64 11.37 -15.15
C VAL A 148 0.15 10.25 -14.23
N SER A 149 0.22 10.45 -12.92
CA SER A 149 -0.38 9.51 -11.96
C SER A 149 -1.90 9.58 -12.08
N THR A 150 -2.56 8.42 -12.12
CA THR A 150 -4.03 8.30 -12.05
C THR A 150 -4.50 7.81 -10.67
N GLY A 151 -3.57 7.81 -9.70
CA GLY A 151 -3.72 7.21 -8.38
C GLY A 151 -3.02 5.85 -8.32
N TYR A 152 -2.46 5.50 -7.16
CA TYR A 152 -1.65 4.30 -7.01
C TYR A 152 -2.39 3.01 -7.41
N PRO A 153 -1.76 2.08 -8.17
CA PRO A 153 -0.43 2.14 -8.80
C PRO A 153 -0.46 2.57 -10.29
N GLY A 154 -1.49 3.31 -10.70
CA GLY A 154 -1.79 3.65 -12.09
C GLY A 154 -1.10 4.93 -12.57
N TRP A 155 -0.67 4.85 -13.83
CA TRP A 155 -0.10 5.95 -14.60
C TRP A 155 -0.76 5.97 -15.98
N ALA A 156 -0.93 7.14 -16.58
CA ALA A 156 -1.47 7.23 -17.93
C ALA A 156 -0.89 8.39 -18.75
N VAL A 157 -0.97 8.25 -20.07
CA VAL A 157 -0.75 9.33 -21.04
C VAL A 157 -1.63 9.10 -22.26
N SER A 158 -2.31 10.15 -22.74
CA SER A 158 -2.97 10.16 -24.04
C SER A 158 -2.11 10.90 -25.06
N LEU A 159 -2.00 10.33 -26.27
CA LEU A 159 -1.18 10.83 -27.36
C LEU A 159 -1.94 10.79 -28.68
N ASP A 160 -1.73 11.77 -29.54
CA ASP A 160 -2.16 11.71 -30.93
C ASP A 160 -1.10 11.02 -31.78
N LEU A 161 -1.39 9.77 -32.12
CA LEU A 161 -0.55 8.89 -32.92
C LEU A 161 -1.22 8.56 -34.25
N GLU A 162 -0.38 8.43 -35.28
CA GLU A 162 -0.77 7.90 -36.59
C GLU A 162 -1.34 6.48 -36.46
N PRO A 163 -2.22 6.05 -37.37
CA PRO A 163 -2.91 4.77 -37.27
C PRO A 163 -2.04 3.57 -37.61
N ASP A 164 -0.80 3.77 -38.04
CA ASP A 164 0.13 2.69 -38.36
C ASP A 164 0.60 1.93 -37.11
N GLU A 165 1.16 0.74 -37.35
CA GLU A 165 1.85 -0.02 -36.32
C GLU A 165 3.14 0.70 -35.89
N LEU A 166 3.45 0.66 -34.59
CA LEU A 166 4.66 1.24 -34.04
C LEU A 166 5.20 0.43 -32.88
N GLU A 167 6.46 0.71 -32.53
CA GLU A 167 7.11 0.15 -31.37
C GLU A 167 7.31 1.23 -30.29
N TYR A 168 7.24 0.82 -29.02
CA TYR A 168 7.47 1.71 -27.88
C TYR A 168 8.10 0.97 -26.71
N LYS A 169 8.65 1.75 -25.79
CA LYS A 169 9.08 1.31 -24.46
C LYS A 169 8.68 2.31 -23.40
N TYR A 170 8.44 1.79 -22.20
CA TYR A 170 8.43 2.62 -21.00
C TYR A 170 9.84 2.87 -20.49
N VAL A 171 10.05 4.06 -19.95
CA VAL A 171 11.28 4.48 -19.25
C VAL A 171 10.93 5.16 -17.93
N LEU A 172 11.84 5.16 -16.98
CA LEU A 172 11.77 6.02 -15.79
C LEU A 172 12.62 7.25 -16.03
N VAL A 173 12.08 8.43 -15.74
CA VAL A 173 12.80 9.70 -15.74
C VAL A 173 12.74 10.36 -14.36
N ASP A 174 13.71 11.22 -14.05
CA ASP A 174 13.66 12.06 -12.84
C ASP A 174 12.75 13.29 -13.02
N ALA A 175 12.77 14.21 -12.04
CA ALA A 175 11.96 15.42 -12.07
C ALA A 175 12.34 16.35 -13.23
N GLU A 176 13.62 16.36 -13.60
CA GLU A 176 14.22 17.15 -14.68
C GLU A 176 14.03 16.53 -16.08
N GLY A 177 13.55 15.28 -16.15
CA GLY A 177 13.36 14.54 -17.40
C GLY A 177 14.60 13.74 -17.83
N THR A 178 15.61 13.61 -16.98
CA THR A 178 16.77 12.76 -17.25
C THR A 178 16.36 11.31 -17.20
N LEU A 179 16.75 10.54 -18.22
CA LEU A 179 16.56 9.09 -18.25
C LEU A 179 17.28 8.42 -17.07
N LEU A 180 16.51 7.73 -16.24
CA LEU A 180 17.02 6.87 -15.17
C LEU A 180 17.13 5.42 -15.62
N GLN A 181 16.12 4.93 -16.33
CA GLN A 181 16.02 3.51 -16.64
C GLN A 181 15.10 3.20 -17.82
N TRP A 182 15.51 2.26 -18.68
CA TRP A 182 14.64 1.62 -19.66
C TRP A 182 13.93 0.40 -19.09
N GLU A 183 12.72 0.10 -19.57
CA GLU A 183 12.14 -1.22 -19.35
C GLU A 183 12.98 -2.32 -20.04
N GLY A 184 13.11 -3.46 -19.36
CA GLY A 184 13.76 -4.64 -19.93
C GLY A 184 12.92 -5.36 -21.00
N GLY A 185 13.49 -6.42 -21.57
CA GLY A 185 12.86 -7.22 -22.62
C GLY A 185 12.82 -6.53 -23.99
N ASP A 186 12.09 -7.13 -24.93
CA ASP A 186 11.92 -6.60 -26.28
C ASP A 186 11.07 -5.32 -26.31
N ASN A 187 11.01 -4.66 -27.45
CA ASN A 187 10.12 -3.52 -27.67
C ASN A 187 8.66 -3.97 -27.57
N ARG A 188 7.80 -3.11 -27.00
CA ARG A 188 6.35 -3.32 -27.07
C ARG A 188 5.87 -2.87 -28.44
N VAL A 189 4.86 -3.55 -28.98
CA VAL A 189 4.26 -3.23 -30.28
C VAL A 189 2.85 -2.72 -30.05
N LEU A 190 2.54 -1.56 -30.62
CA LEU A 190 1.17 -1.06 -30.75
C LEU A 190 0.72 -1.33 -32.19
N PRO A 191 -0.22 -2.27 -32.42
CA PRO A 191 -0.74 -2.53 -33.75
C PRO A 191 -1.45 -1.31 -34.35
N ALA A 192 -1.63 -1.37 -35.67
CA ALA A 192 -2.36 -0.36 -36.41
C ALA A 192 -3.81 -0.19 -35.90
N GLY A 193 -4.30 1.05 -35.82
CA GLY A 193 -5.64 1.38 -35.38
C GLY A 193 -5.87 2.87 -35.22
N THR A 194 -7.11 3.33 -35.37
CA THR A 194 -7.46 4.76 -35.29
C THR A 194 -7.50 5.28 -33.86
N THR A 195 -8.30 4.64 -33.00
CA THR A 195 -8.35 4.93 -31.57
C THR A 195 -8.01 3.68 -30.78
N ARG A 196 -7.09 3.77 -29.82
CA ARG A 196 -6.53 2.60 -29.11
C ARG A 196 -6.41 2.88 -27.62
N ILE A 197 -6.76 1.90 -26.79
CA ILE A 197 -6.43 1.91 -25.35
C ILE A 197 -5.47 0.77 -25.08
N VAL A 198 -4.40 1.05 -24.36
CA VAL A 198 -3.37 0.07 -23.99
C VAL A 198 -3.30 0.00 -22.48
N ASN A 199 -3.75 -1.10 -21.88
CA ASN A 199 -3.61 -1.36 -20.45
C ASN A 199 -2.45 -2.32 -20.21
N ASP A 200 -1.28 -1.74 -19.98
CA ASP A 200 -0.07 -2.46 -19.71
C ASP A 200 0.17 -2.65 -18.21
N ASP A 201 0.82 -3.76 -17.90
CA ASP A 201 1.35 -4.05 -16.58
C ASP A 201 2.88 -4.00 -16.60
N ARG A 202 3.43 -3.66 -15.43
CA ARG A 202 4.84 -3.75 -15.03
C ARG A 202 5.85 -3.43 -16.13
N MET A 203 6.59 -2.36 -15.91
CA MET A 203 7.85 -2.17 -16.60
C MET A 203 8.74 -3.33 -16.20
N ALA A 204 9.44 -3.98 -17.12
CA ALA A 204 10.38 -5.07 -16.80
C ALA A 204 11.67 -4.49 -16.15
N VAL A 205 11.50 -3.66 -15.12
CA VAL A 205 12.55 -3.04 -14.32
C VAL A 205 12.89 -3.97 -13.14
N PRO A 206 14.13 -3.91 -12.62
CA PRO A 206 14.54 -4.60 -11.41
C PRO A 206 13.53 -4.34 -10.30
N ALA A 207 13.16 -5.40 -9.58
CA ALA A 207 12.21 -5.31 -8.49
C ALA A 207 12.66 -4.27 -7.45
N PHE A 208 11.69 -3.65 -6.79
CA PHE A 208 11.92 -2.83 -5.59
C PHE A 208 12.80 -3.60 -4.61
N ARG A 209 13.96 -3.04 -4.25
CA ARG A 209 14.86 -3.57 -3.23
C ARG A 209 14.91 -2.60 -2.07
N ALA A 210 14.62 -3.11 -0.89
CA ALA A 210 14.72 -2.35 0.35
C ALA A 210 15.22 -3.25 1.47
N ALA A 211 15.85 -2.63 2.46
CA ALA A 211 16.07 -3.21 3.76
C ALA A 211 15.09 -2.58 4.76
N GLY A 212 14.75 -3.34 5.80
CA GLY A 212 13.94 -2.87 6.91
C GLY A 212 14.45 -3.46 8.21
N VAL A 213 13.97 -2.91 9.32
CA VAL A 213 14.27 -3.41 10.66
C VAL A 213 13.00 -3.97 11.29
N ALA A 214 13.10 -5.16 11.86
CA ALA A 214 12.08 -5.72 12.75
C ALA A 214 12.49 -5.44 14.19
N VAL A 215 11.66 -4.73 14.95
CA VAL A 215 11.99 -4.27 16.29
C VAL A 215 10.79 -4.39 17.24
N PRO A 216 10.97 -4.91 18.46
CA PRO A 216 9.98 -4.75 19.51
C PRO A 216 10.03 -3.35 20.10
N VAL A 217 8.88 -2.69 20.26
CA VAL A 217 8.80 -1.33 20.84
C VAL A 217 9.50 -1.26 22.19
N PHE A 218 9.30 -2.26 23.06
CA PHE A 218 9.92 -2.30 24.39
C PHE A 218 11.46 -2.23 24.35
N SER A 219 12.10 -2.66 23.25
CA SER A 219 13.56 -2.68 23.12
C SER A 219 14.19 -1.35 22.71
N ILE A 220 13.37 -0.39 22.25
CA ILE A 220 13.85 0.95 21.89
C ILE A 220 14.27 1.66 23.18
N ARG A 221 15.44 2.31 23.15
CA ARG A 221 16.00 3.07 24.28
C ARG A 221 16.11 4.53 23.89
N THR A 222 15.48 5.40 24.68
CA THR A 222 15.58 6.86 24.56
C THR A 222 15.75 7.47 25.94
N ASP A 223 16.21 8.72 26.02
CA ASP A 223 16.39 9.44 27.28
C ASP A 223 15.06 9.84 27.96
N GLN A 224 13.93 9.71 27.26
CA GLN A 224 12.59 10.00 27.78
C GLN A 224 11.86 8.73 28.25
N ALA A 225 12.34 7.55 27.83
CA ALA A 225 11.70 6.28 28.12
C ALA A 225 11.69 5.93 29.63
N ILE A 226 10.50 5.63 30.17
CA ILE A 226 10.37 5.01 31.49
C ILE A 226 10.44 3.48 31.32
N GLY A 227 11.63 2.92 31.58
CA GLY A 227 11.88 1.47 31.65
C GLY A 227 12.02 0.74 30.31
N CYS A 228 11.23 1.12 29.31
CA CYS A 228 11.22 0.54 27.98
C CYS A 228 10.76 1.56 26.94
N GLY A 229 11.01 1.29 25.65
CA GLY A 229 10.53 2.14 24.57
C GLY A 229 9.01 2.31 24.56
N GLN A 230 8.55 3.45 24.06
CA GLN A 230 7.17 3.93 24.06
C GLN A 230 6.70 4.28 22.64
N PHE A 231 5.41 4.54 22.46
CA PHE A 231 4.86 4.85 21.13
C PHE A 231 5.44 6.10 20.50
N THR A 232 5.76 7.13 21.29
CA THR A 232 6.35 8.37 20.78
C THR A 232 7.80 8.19 20.32
N ASP A 233 8.55 7.23 20.90
CA ASP A 233 9.91 6.89 20.49
C ASP A 233 9.99 6.32 19.06
N LEU A 234 8.88 5.79 18.53
CA LEU A 234 8.82 5.31 17.16
C LEU A 234 9.08 6.41 16.13
N LYS A 235 8.78 7.68 16.46
CA LYS A 235 9.03 8.83 15.56
C LYS A 235 10.52 9.08 15.36
N PRO A 236 11.33 9.38 16.39
CA PRO A 236 12.77 9.53 16.21
C PRO A 236 13.45 8.22 15.77
N PHE A 237 12.93 7.04 16.12
CA PHE A 237 13.43 5.77 15.59
C PHE A 237 13.20 5.65 14.07
N ALA A 238 12.03 6.07 13.57
CA ALA A 238 11.74 6.11 12.13
C ALA A 238 12.66 7.10 11.40
N ASP A 239 12.91 8.28 11.99
CA ASP A 239 13.85 9.26 11.43
C ASP A 239 15.28 8.71 11.37
N TRP A 240 15.72 8.04 12.43
CA TRP A 240 17.04 7.40 12.48
C TRP A 240 17.15 6.27 11.45
N THR A 241 16.19 5.34 11.39
CA THR A 241 16.20 4.23 10.42
C THR A 241 16.21 4.73 8.98
N LYS A 242 15.46 5.80 8.68
CA LYS A 242 15.51 6.49 7.38
C LYS A 242 16.90 7.05 7.08
N SER A 243 17.57 7.66 8.06
CA SER A 243 18.91 8.25 7.88
C SER A 243 19.98 7.22 7.49
N VAL A 244 19.80 5.95 7.87
CA VAL A 244 20.71 4.85 7.53
C VAL A 244 20.21 4.00 6.34
N GLY A 245 19.21 4.48 5.61
CA GLY A 245 18.73 3.87 4.37
C GLY A 245 17.74 2.71 4.53
N MET A 246 17.17 2.50 5.72
CA MET A 246 16.09 1.54 5.90
C MET A 246 14.78 2.12 5.37
N ALA A 247 13.98 1.29 4.70
CA ALA A 247 12.70 1.70 4.11
C ALA A 247 11.48 1.29 4.94
N LEU A 248 11.66 0.40 5.92
CA LEU A 248 10.58 -0.18 6.71
C LEU A 248 10.99 -0.40 8.17
N VAL A 249 10.10 -0.04 9.08
CA VAL A 249 10.10 -0.49 10.47
C VAL A 249 8.92 -1.45 10.64
N GLN A 250 9.23 -2.70 10.95
CA GLN A 250 8.24 -3.70 11.31
C GLN A 250 8.24 -3.86 12.84
N LEU A 251 7.06 -3.71 13.45
CA LEU A 251 6.91 -3.90 14.89
C LEU A 251 6.52 -5.35 15.21
N LEU A 252 6.94 -5.82 16.39
CA LEU A 252 6.22 -6.91 17.06
C LEU A 252 4.82 -6.43 17.45
N PRO A 253 3.86 -7.33 17.74
CA PRO A 253 2.53 -6.91 18.19
C PRO A 253 2.61 -5.96 19.38
N VAL A 254 1.77 -4.93 19.35
CA VAL A 254 1.72 -3.85 20.36
C VAL A 254 0.40 -3.83 21.12
N ASN A 255 -0.36 -4.90 20.99
CA ASN A 255 -1.68 -5.06 21.58
C ASN A 255 -1.59 -5.44 23.06
N ASP A 256 -2.62 -5.11 23.83
CA ASP A 256 -2.66 -5.43 25.26
C ASP A 256 -2.68 -6.94 25.49
N THR A 257 -1.83 -7.38 26.41
CA THR A 257 -1.60 -8.77 26.81
C THR A 257 -1.79 -8.97 28.32
N VAL A 258 -2.15 -7.92 29.07
CA VAL A 258 -2.18 -7.96 30.55
C VAL A 258 -3.29 -8.88 31.05
N LEU A 259 -2.93 -9.96 31.73
CA LEU A 259 -3.85 -10.94 32.33
C LEU A 259 -3.59 -11.07 33.84
N ASP A 260 -2.37 -11.40 34.22
CA ASP A 260 -2.00 -11.77 35.59
C ASP A 260 -1.09 -10.74 36.28
N HIS A 261 -0.70 -9.67 35.58
CA HIS A 261 0.22 -8.62 36.02
C HIS A 261 1.62 -9.13 36.35
N ASP A 262 2.07 -10.17 35.65
CA ASP A 262 3.39 -10.77 35.84
C ASP A 262 4.17 -10.89 34.52
N TRP A 263 5.19 -11.75 34.50
CA TRP A 263 6.05 -11.93 33.34
C TRP A 263 5.38 -12.64 32.16
N ASP A 264 4.35 -13.45 32.40
CA ASP A 264 3.66 -14.18 31.33
C ASP A 264 2.92 -13.20 30.39
N ASP A 265 2.49 -12.05 30.92
CA ASP A 265 1.91 -10.95 30.16
C ASP A 265 2.90 -10.27 29.20
N SER A 266 4.22 -10.48 29.37
CA SER A 266 5.23 -9.86 28.50
C SER A 266 5.30 -10.47 27.09
N TYR A 267 4.63 -11.61 26.86
CA TYR A 267 4.65 -12.31 25.58
C TYR A 267 3.71 -11.64 24.56
N PRO A 268 4.24 -10.99 23.51
CA PRO A 268 3.44 -10.11 22.64
C PRO A 268 2.45 -10.85 21.73
N TYR A 269 2.50 -12.18 21.66
CA TYR A 269 1.64 -12.99 20.79
C TYR A 269 0.43 -13.60 21.51
N ASN A 270 0.14 -13.17 22.75
CA ASN A 270 -1.04 -13.59 23.50
C ASN A 270 -1.96 -12.41 23.87
N PRO A 271 -2.47 -11.64 22.89
CA PRO A 271 -3.25 -10.45 23.18
C PRO A 271 -4.63 -10.82 23.74
N ILE A 272 -5.06 -10.07 24.75
CA ILE A 272 -6.42 -10.10 25.28
C ILE A 272 -7.39 -9.30 24.39
N SER A 273 -6.85 -8.44 23.52
CA SER A 273 -7.61 -7.64 22.56
C SER A 273 -6.79 -7.39 21.30
N VAL A 274 -7.39 -7.62 20.12
CA VAL A 274 -6.77 -7.24 18.83
C VAL A 274 -6.93 -5.75 18.50
N HIS A 275 -7.69 -5.01 19.31
CA HIS A 275 -7.96 -3.58 19.13
C HIS A 275 -7.16 -2.71 20.12
N ALA A 276 -7.11 -3.11 21.40
CA ALA A 276 -6.50 -2.28 22.43
C ALA A 276 -4.97 -2.30 22.33
N LEU A 277 -4.36 -1.12 22.46
CA LEU A 277 -2.92 -0.95 22.55
C LEU A 277 -2.43 -1.22 23.98
N HIS A 278 -1.24 -1.81 24.12
CA HIS A 278 -0.69 -2.19 25.41
C HIS A 278 -0.30 -0.94 26.23
N PRO A 279 -0.78 -0.80 27.49
CA PRO A 279 -0.47 0.37 28.31
C PRO A 279 1.02 0.58 28.65
N LEU A 280 1.84 -0.48 28.53
CA LEU A 280 3.29 -0.41 28.71
C LEU A 280 3.93 0.66 27.80
N TYR A 281 3.40 0.85 26.60
CA TYR A 281 3.99 1.75 25.59
C TYR A 281 3.48 3.19 25.67
N VAL A 282 2.63 3.52 26.64
CA VAL A 282 2.16 4.90 26.84
C VAL A 282 3.34 5.78 27.24
N ASP A 283 3.49 6.89 26.53
CA ASP A 283 4.40 7.98 26.89
C ASP A 283 3.72 8.86 27.94
N MET A 284 4.25 8.83 29.17
CA MET A 284 3.68 9.59 30.29
C MET A 284 3.94 11.09 30.16
N GLU A 285 4.98 11.51 29.44
CA GLU A 285 5.28 12.92 29.21
C GLU A 285 4.43 13.53 28.09
N ALA A 286 3.87 12.68 27.22
CA ALA A 286 2.93 13.11 26.20
C ALA A 286 1.51 13.35 26.74
N ILE A 287 1.22 12.89 27.96
CA ILE A 287 -0.06 13.15 28.64
C ILE A 287 0.00 14.58 29.21
N PRO A 288 -1.07 15.40 29.06
CA PRO A 288 -1.14 16.68 29.74
C PRO A 288 -0.83 16.55 31.23
N ASP A 289 -0.03 17.48 31.77
CA ASP A 289 0.39 17.37 33.16
C ASP A 289 -0.79 17.62 34.10
N HIS A 290 -1.22 16.54 34.74
CA HIS A 290 -2.23 16.53 35.79
C HIS A 290 -1.57 16.39 37.16
N GLY A 291 -0.44 17.08 37.41
CA GLY A 291 0.26 17.05 38.69
C GLY A 291 1.02 15.76 38.95
N ILE A 292 1.53 15.11 37.90
CA ILE A 292 2.31 13.87 38.00
C ILE A 292 3.75 14.01 37.50
N HIS A 293 4.18 15.22 37.11
CA HIS A 293 5.51 15.46 36.55
C HIS A 293 6.67 14.98 37.44
N GLU A 294 6.62 15.25 38.75
CA GLU A 294 7.70 14.81 39.67
C GLU A 294 7.77 13.27 39.76
N GLN A 295 6.62 12.59 39.73
CA GLN A 295 6.54 11.13 39.76
C GLN A 295 7.07 10.52 38.44
N ILE A 296 6.82 11.17 37.30
CA ILE A 296 7.40 10.81 36.00
C ILE A 296 8.94 10.91 36.05
N MET A 297 9.48 12.02 36.53
CA MET A 297 10.93 12.23 36.64
C MET A 297 11.57 11.18 37.56
N SER A 298 10.97 10.95 38.73
CA SER A 298 11.42 9.92 39.68
C SER A 298 11.39 8.51 39.07
N ALA A 299 10.31 8.15 38.37
CA ALA A 299 10.20 6.85 37.69
C ALA A 299 11.29 6.69 36.61
N ARG A 300 11.60 7.74 35.87
CA ARG A 300 12.67 7.72 34.86
C ARG A 300 14.03 7.47 35.50
N ASP A 301 14.36 8.18 36.57
CA ASP A 301 15.63 8.00 37.29
C ASP A 301 15.79 6.58 37.84
N VAL A 302 14.70 5.98 38.33
CA VAL A 302 14.69 4.59 38.83
C VAL A 302 15.08 3.58 37.76
N TYR A 303 14.61 3.77 36.52
CA TYR A 303 14.87 2.83 35.42
C TYR A 303 16.03 3.24 34.51
N ALA A 304 16.66 4.39 34.76
CA ALA A 304 17.75 4.91 33.96
C ALA A 304 18.93 3.92 33.92
N GLY A 305 19.37 3.57 32.72
CA GLY A 305 20.54 2.70 32.52
C GLY A 305 20.32 1.21 32.86
N ALA A 306 19.09 0.77 33.13
CA ALA A 306 18.80 -0.65 33.35
C ALA A 306 19.14 -1.49 32.10
N ALA A 307 19.96 -2.52 32.27
CA ALA A 307 20.41 -3.38 31.16
C ALA A 307 19.25 -4.19 30.55
N GLU A 308 18.34 -4.68 31.40
CA GLU A 308 17.15 -5.44 31.05
C GLU A 308 15.90 -4.68 31.50
N ILE A 309 14.75 -5.04 30.94
CA ILE A 309 13.47 -4.44 31.29
C ILE A 309 12.90 -5.26 32.43
N ASP A 310 12.63 -4.64 33.59
CA ASP A 310 11.80 -5.25 34.63
C ASP A 310 10.32 -5.04 34.27
N TYR A 311 9.77 -5.94 33.44
CA TYR A 311 8.44 -5.76 32.84
C TYR A 311 7.34 -5.53 33.89
N PRO A 312 7.20 -6.37 34.95
CA PRO A 312 6.15 -6.15 35.96
C PRO A 312 6.33 -4.83 36.71
N ALA A 313 7.57 -4.46 37.08
CA ALA A 313 7.81 -3.21 37.80
C ALA A 313 7.50 -1.98 36.93
N VAL A 314 7.94 -1.99 35.67
CA VAL A 314 7.68 -0.89 34.72
C VAL A 314 6.19 -0.75 34.43
N MET A 315 5.49 -1.87 34.20
CA MET A 315 4.05 -1.88 33.97
C MET A 315 3.29 -1.33 35.18
N ALA A 316 3.61 -1.82 36.39
CA ALA A 316 3.02 -1.32 37.63
C ALA A 316 3.27 0.17 37.83
N THR A 317 4.50 0.64 37.55
CA THR A 317 4.85 2.07 37.66
C THR A 317 4.03 2.93 36.72
N LYS A 318 3.97 2.55 35.44
CA LYS A 318 3.19 3.26 34.42
C LYS A 318 1.70 3.26 34.74
N TRP A 319 1.17 2.14 35.21
CA TRP A 319 -0.24 2.04 35.61
C TRP A 319 -0.59 2.94 36.80
N ASN A 320 0.30 3.01 37.80
CA ASN A 320 0.13 3.90 38.95
C ASN A 320 0.16 5.38 38.53
N LEU A 321 1.04 5.76 37.60
CA LEU A 321 1.09 7.12 37.05
C LEU A 321 -0.21 7.45 36.30
N LEU A 322 -0.71 6.54 35.45
CA LEU A 322 -1.98 6.72 34.73
C LEU A 322 -3.16 6.90 35.69
N ARG A 323 -3.24 6.07 36.74
CA ARG A 323 -4.29 6.21 37.76
C ARG A 323 -4.18 7.53 38.52
N ALA A 324 -2.97 7.99 38.82
CA ALA A 324 -2.75 9.27 39.48
C ALA A 324 -3.16 10.44 38.57
N ALA A 325 -2.76 10.43 37.29
CA ALA A 325 -3.17 11.44 36.31
C ALA A 325 -4.69 11.49 36.16
N TYR A 326 -5.34 10.33 35.99
CA TYR A 326 -6.79 10.24 35.88
C TYR A 326 -7.50 10.72 37.15
N SER A 327 -6.97 10.39 38.33
CA SER A 327 -7.54 10.86 39.61
C SER A 327 -7.43 12.38 39.75
N ASN A 328 -6.32 12.98 39.30
CA ASN A 328 -6.10 14.42 39.35
C ASN A 328 -6.87 15.18 38.26
N LEU A 329 -7.18 14.51 37.14
CA LEU A 329 -8.04 15.03 36.07
C LEU A 329 -9.48 15.22 36.56
N GLY A 330 -9.98 14.36 37.46
CA GLY A 330 -11.34 14.44 38.00
C GLY A 330 -12.39 14.37 36.90
N ASP A 331 -13.36 15.28 36.92
CA ASP A 331 -14.42 15.41 35.90
C ASP A 331 -13.91 16.06 34.59
N GLY A 332 -12.58 16.17 34.39
CA GLY A 332 -11.99 16.88 33.25
C GLY A 332 -12.20 16.24 31.88
N LEU A 333 -12.75 15.02 31.82
CA LEU A 333 -13.20 14.39 30.57
C LEU A 333 -14.70 14.60 30.31
N ASP A 334 -15.45 15.12 31.30
CA ASP A 334 -16.88 15.34 31.14
C ASP A 334 -17.13 16.48 30.17
N GLY A 335 -17.81 16.20 29.05
CA GLY A 335 -18.04 17.18 28.00
C GLY A 335 -16.82 17.45 27.11
N ASP A 336 -15.76 16.63 27.21
CA ASP A 336 -14.67 16.63 26.23
C ASP A 336 -15.16 15.95 24.94
N ALA A 337 -15.38 16.76 23.90
CA ALA A 337 -15.99 16.30 22.66
C ALA A 337 -15.15 15.24 21.94
N ASP A 338 -13.81 15.35 21.97
CA ASP A 338 -12.92 14.42 21.29
C ASP A 338 -12.93 13.05 22.01
N PHE A 339 -12.97 13.05 23.35
CA PHE A 339 -13.09 11.84 24.16
C PHE A 339 -14.46 11.16 23.99
N GLU A 340 -15.55 11.93 24.02
CA GLU A 340 -16.91 11.42 23.83
C GLU A 340 -17.09 10.81 22.44
N GLU A 341 -16.60 11.48 21.39
CA GLU A 341 -16.60 10.97 20.02
C GLU A 341 -15.79 9.68 19.90
N PHE A 342 -14.58 9.64 20.48
CA PHE A 342 -13.76 8.42 20.50
C PHE A 342 -14.48 7.24 21.18
N VAL A 343 -15.17 7.49 22.29
CA VAL A 343 -15.92 6.43 23.00
C VAL A 343 -17.09 5.93 22.16
N ASP A 344 -17.87 6.83 21.54
CA ASP A 344 -19.02 6.45 20.70
C ASP A 344 -18.57 5.63 19.47
N ASP A 345 -17.57 6.12 18.74
CA ASP A 345 -17.01 5.49 17.54
C ASP A 345 -16.44 4.08 17.80
N HIS A 346 -16.04 3.80 19.04
CA HIS A 346 -15.31 2.58 19.40
C HIS A 346 -16.01 1.71 20.45
N TRP A 347 -17.21 2.07 20.89
CA TRP A 347 -17.90 1.40 21.99
C TRP A 347 -18.04 -0.12 21.81
N THR A 348 -18.20 -0.56 20.56
CA THR A 348 -18.39 -1.98 20.19
C THR A 348 -17.27 -2.90 20.69
N TRP A 349 -16.02 -2.41 20.74
CA TRP A 349 -14.89 -3.15 21.31
C TRP A 349 -14.42 -2.54 22.64
N LEU A 350 -14.50 -1.22 22.80
CA LEU A 350 -13.99 -0.49 23.96
C LEU A 350 -14.80 -0.81 25.23
N GLY A 351 -16.13 -0.90 25.13
CA GLY A 351 -17.02 -1.18 26.27
C GLY A 351 -16.76 -2.57 26.87
N PRO A 352 -16.82 -3.65 26.07
CA PRO A 352 -16.48 -5.00 26.54
C PRO A 352 -15.05 -5.12 27.07
N TYR A 353 -14.07 -4.51 26.40
CA TYR A 353 -12.68 -4.49 26.86
C TYR A 353 -12.54 -3.79 28.21
N SER A 354 -13.14 -2.61 28.40
CA SER A 354 -13.10 -1.87 29.66
C SER A 354 -13.77 -2.64 30.80
N ALA A 355 -14.92 -3.26 30.52
CA ALA A 355 -15.61 -4.11 31.49
C ALA A 355 -14.78 -5.33 31.87
N TRP A 356 -14.13 -5.97 30.91
CA TRP A 356 -13.23 -7.11 31.16
C TRP A 356 -12.03 -6.69 32.01
N SER A 357 -11.36 -5.59 31.69
CA SER A 357 -10.22 -5.07 32.46
C SER A 357 -10.62 -4.72 33.90
N LEU A 358 -11.80 -4.13 34.09
CA LEU A 358 -12.36 -3.88 35.42
C LEU A 358 -12.62 -5.17 36.20
N LEU A 359 -13.09 -6.23 35.54
CA LEU A 359 -13.37 -7.51 36.18
C LEU A 359 -12.09 -8.32 36.47
N ARG A 360 -11.08 -8.23 35.61
CA ARG A 360 -9.74 -8.82 35.81
C ARG A 360 -9.05 -8.23 37.04
N ASP A 361 -9.14 -6.91 37.22
CA ASP A 361 -8.42 -6.18 38.27
C ASP A 361 -9.17 -6.15 39.63
N ARG A 362 -10.27 -6.90 39.78
CA ARG A 362 -10.99 -7.09 41.05
C ARG A 362 -10.43 -8.27 41.83
#